data_AF-A0A3P8L9W1-F1
#
_entry.id   AF-A0A3P8L9W1-F1
#
_cell.length_a   1.000
_cell.length_b   1.000
_cell.length_c   1.000
_cell.angle_alpha   90.00
_cell.angle_beta   90.00
_cell.angle_gamma   90.00
#
_symmetry.space_group_name_H-M   'P 1'
#
loop_
_entity.id
_entity.type
_entity.pdbx_description
1 polymer ?
#
loop_
_entity_poly.entity_id
_entity_poly.type
_entity_poly.pdbx_seq_one_letter_code
_entity_poly.pdbx_strand_id
1 'polypeptide(L)'
;MFPHAVLSYKPDQYFTLADLNVQAATPADDSVKSLPDTPTITVLDVYDIAASIGKEFEAIIDRYGPDSVATLMPKVISVLEELEDFAQRFDSEGRELVALQLAVQRLELEKLDRVQDQSRSEKVRFLFFLYGSMLLHIPKYCRAVLSSSARLKICI
;
A
#
# COMPACT_ATOMS: atom_id res chain seq x y z
N MET A 1 0.48 32.54 -33.62
CA MET A 1 0.20 33.24 -32.35
C MET A 1 -0.62 32.27 -31.50
N PHE A 2 0.04 31.44 -30.70
CA PHE A 2 -0.63 30.44 -29.84
C PHE A 2 -0.93 31.08 -28.49
N PRO A 3 -2.18 31.08 -27.99
CA PRO A 3 -2.43 31.49 -26.62
C PRO A 3 -2.14 30.31 -25.68
N HIS A 4 -1.25 30.56 -24.71
CA HIS A 4 -0.99 29.70 -23.55
C HIS A 4 -2.26 29.52 -22.71
N ALA A 5 -2.86 28.33 -22.73
CA ALA A 5 -3.84 27.92 -21.73
C ALA A 5 -3.10 27.28 -20.55
N VAL A 6 -3.05 28.02 -19.44
CA VAL A 6 -2.56 27.54 -18.14
C VAL A 6 -3.47 26.40 -17.68
N LEU A 7 -2.90 25.20 -17.51
CA LEU A 7 -3.56 24.06 -16.88
C LEU A 7 -3.90 24.43 -15.43
N SER A 8 -5.18 24.73 -15.19
CA SER A 8 -5.72 24.99 -13.87
C SER A 8 -5.83 23.66 -13.11
N TYR A 9 -4.86 23.41 -12.24
CA TYR A 9 -4.92 22.34 -11.24
C TYR A 9 -6.11 22.62 -10.31
N LYS A 10 -7.16 21.79 -10.38
CA LYS A 10 -8.30 21.82 -9.45
C LYS A 10 -8.06 20.81 -8.31
N PRO A 11 -7.94 21.24 -7.05
CA PRO A 11 -7.63 20.35 -5.93
C PRO A 11 -8.85 19.78 -5.18
N ASP A 12 -10.08 19.95 -5.67
CA ASP A 12 -11.30 19.70 -4.86
C ASP A 12 -12.05 18.40 -5.18
N GLN A 13 -11.34 17.30 -5.43
CA GLN A 13 -11.94 15.96 -5.30
C GLN A 13 -11.40 15.29 -4.04
N TYR A 14 -11.86 15.80 -2.90
CA TYR A 14 -11.79 15.08 -1.64
C TYR A 14 -12.61 13.79 -1.81
N PHE A 15 -11.93 12.66 -1.75
CA PHE A 15 -12.55 11.35 -1.56
C PHE A 15 -13.52 11.44 -0.37
N THR A 16 -14.80 11.25 -0.62
CA THR A 16 -15.83 11.52 0.39
C THR A 16 -16.01 10.32 1.29
N LEU A 17 -16.41 10.52 2.56
CA LEU A 17 -16.70 9.41 3.48
C LEU A 17 -17.86 8.50 3.00
N ALA A 18 -18.57 8.88 1.93
CA ALA A 18 -19.54 8.03 1.24
C ALA A 18 -18.86 6.94 0.39
N ASP A 19 -17.61 7.14 -0.02
CA ASP A 19 -16.81 6.17 -0.76
C ASP A 19 -16.17 5.10 0.16
N LEU A 20 -16.34 5.24 1.48
CA LEU A 20 -15.91 4.27 2.51
C LEU A 20 -17.04 3.36 3.01
N ASN A 21 -18.21 3.35 2.36
CA ASN A 21 -19.26 2.36 2.67
C ASN A 21 -19.04 1.02 1.92
N VAL A 22 -17.83 0.48 1.94
CA VAL A 22 -17.65 -0.96 1.68
C VAL A 22 -17.93 -1.66 3.00
N GLN A 23 -19.17 -2.14 3.12
CA GLN A 23 -19.76 -3.03 4.10
C GLN A 23 -18.87 -3.44 5.30
N ALA A 24 -19.22 -2.94 6.48
CA ALA A 24 -19.11 -3.77 7.67
C ALA A 24 -20.11 -4.94 7.54
N ALA A 25 -19.58 -6.17 7.64
CA ALA A 25 -20.27 -7.46 7.79
C ALA A 25 -20.78 -8.16 6.52
N THR A 26 -19.87 -8.86 5.84
CA THR A 26 -20.06 -10.28 5.48
C THR A 26 -18.79 -11.07 5.87
N PRO A 27 -18.86 -12.06 6.77
CA PRO A 27 -17.79 -13.03 6.97
C PRO A 27 -17.88 -14.09 5.88
N ALA A 28 -17.61 -13.71 4.63
CA ALA A 28 -17.45 -14.61 3.51
C ALA A 28 -17.06 -13.79 2.27
N ASP A 29 -15.95 -14.20 1.66
CA ASP A 29 -15.68 -14.01 0.23
C ASP A 29 -15.32 -12.60 -0.26
N ASP A 30 -14.34 -11.97 0.38
CA ASP A 30 -13.41 -11.16 -0.39
C ASP A 30 -12.29 -12.09 -0.84
N SER A 31 -12.47 -12.58 -2.06
CA SER A 31 -11.42 -13.16 -2.89
C SER A 31 -10.21 -12.22 -2.91
N VAL A 32 -9.32 -12.39 -1.93
CA VAL A 32 -7.90 -12.57 -2.23
C VAL A 32 -7.94 -13.50 -3.42
N LYS A 33 -7.82 -12.96 -4.64
CA LYS A 33 -7.29 -13.74 -5.74
C LYS A 33 -5.93 -14.14 -5.22
N SER A 34 -5.89 -15.26 -4.51
CA SER A 34 -4.80 -16.19 -4.55
C SER A 34 -4.46 -16.21 -6.02
N LEU A 35 -3.41 -15.44 -6.33
CA LEU A 35 -2.66 -15.61 -7.54
C LEU A 35 -2.61 -17.14 -7.70
N PRO A 36 -3.08 -17.66 -8.85
CA PRO A 36 -3.31 -19.10 -9.00
C PRO A 36 -2.13 -19.82 -8.37
N ASP A 37 -2.38 -20.95 -7.70
CA ASP A 37 -1.34 -21.90 -7.27
C ASP A 37 -0.60 -22.40 -8.52
N THR A 38 0.08 -21.49 -9.21
CA THR A 38 1.05 -21.75 -10.24
C THR A 38 2.22 -22.25 -9.43
N PRO A 39 2.55 -23.54 -9.52
CA PRO A 39 3.69 -24.07 -8.81
C PRO A 39 4.89 -23.19 -9.17
N THR A 40 5.40 -22.47 -8.18
CA THR A 40 6.50 -21.53 -8.36
C THR A 40 7.76 -22.37 -8.43
N ILE A 41 8.29 -22.56 -9.63
CA ILE A 41 9.55 -23.28 -9.80
C ILE A 41 10.69 -22.42 -9.26
N THR A 42 11.41 -22.94 -8.27
CA THR A 42 12.57 -22.28 -7.68
C THR A 42 13.85 -22.76 -8.34
N VAL A 43 14.93 -22.00 -8.19
CA VAL A 43 16.27 -22.40 -8.68
C VAL A 43 16.69 -23.76 -8.09
N LEU A 44 16.29 -24.07 -6.85
CA LEU A 44 16.59 -25.36 -6.21
C LEU A 44 15.91 -26.53 -6.94
N ASP A 45 14.65 -26.35 -7.35
CA ASP A 45 13.91 -27.37 -8.09
C ASP A 45 14.57 -27.66 -9.45
N VAL A 46 15.15 -26.64 -10.10
CA VAL A 46 15.89 -26.81 -11.36
C VAL A 46 17.13 -27.67 -11.16
N TYR A 47 17.87 -27.48 -10.06
CA TYR A 47 19.04 -28.32 -9.76
C TYR A 47 18.67 -29.78 -9.47
N ASP A 48 17.57 -30.02 -8.77
CA ASP A 48 17.09 -31.38 -8.50
C ASP A 48 16.66 -32.10 -9.79
N ILE A 49 15.96 -31.38 -10.67
CA ILE A 49 15.58 -31.88 -12.01
C ILE A 49 16.83 -32.17 -12.85
N ALA A 50 17.81 -31.24 -12.87
CA ALA A 50 19.07 -31.42 -13.60
C ALA A 50 19.84 -32.66 -13.12
N ALA A 51 19.89 -32.88 -11.80
CA ALA A 51 20.53 -34.06 -11.22
C ALA A 51 19.81 -35.37 -11.60
N SER A 52 18.47 -35.36 -11.61
CA SER A 52 17.67 -36.50 -12.07
C SER A 52 17.95 -36.82 -13.54
N ILE A 53 17.96 -35.80 -14.40
CA ILE A 53 18.23 -35.95 -15.83
C ILE A 53 19.67 -36.44 -16.08
N GLY A 54 20.65 -35.93 -15.33
CA GLY A 54 22.05 -36.38 -15.41
C GLY A 54 22.20 -37.88 -15.16
N LYS A 55 21.49 -38.42 -14.15
CA LYS A 55 21.48 -39.88 -13.88
C LYS A 55 20.88 -40.70 -15.02
N GLU A 56 19.85 -40.18 -15.69
CA GLU A 56 19.31 -40.87 -16.87
C GLU A 56 20.29 -40.85 -18.04
N PHE A 57 21.01 -39.75 -18.23
CA PHE A 57 22.07 -39.69 -19.23
C PHE A 57 23.21 -40.66 -18.93
N GLU A 58 23.66 -40.78 -17.68
CA GLU A 58 24.65 -41.79 -17.26
C GLU A 58 24.19 -43.21 -17.62
N ALA A 59 22.94 -43.56 -17.30
CA ALA A 59 22.39 -44.87 -17.62
C ALA A 59 22.32 -45.15 -19.14
N ILE A 60 22.10 -44.13 -19.96
CA ILE A 60 22.11 -44.24 -21.43
C ILE A 60 23.55 -44.40 -21.94
N ILE A 61 24.49 -43.62 -21.42
CA ILE A 61 25.92 -43.71 -21.78
C ILE A 61 26.46 -45.11 -21.46
N ASP A 62 26.12 -45.67 -20.31
CA ASP A 62 26.56 -47.00 -19.89
C ASP A 62 26.07 -48.11 -20.83
N ARG A 63 24.91 -47.93 -21.47
CA ARG A 63 24.30 -48.96 -22.36
C ARG A 63 24.63 -48.78 -23.83
N TYR A 64 24.67 -47.53 -24.31
CA TYR A 64 24.73 -47.21 -25.74
C TYR A 64 25.97 -46.38 -26.12
N GLY A 65 26.85 -46.11 -25.16
CA GLY A 65 28.04 -45.29 -25.35
C GLY A 65 27.74 -43.78 -25.38
N PRO A 66 28.78 -42.94 -25.22
CA PRO A 66 28.64 -41.48 -25.07
C PRO A 66 28.15 -40.77 -26.33
N ASP A 67 28.41 -41.33 -27.51
CA ASP A 67 28.01 -40.74 -28.79
C ASP A 67 26.48 -40.61 -28.92
N SER A 68 25.73 -41.46 -28.22
CA SER A 68 24.27 -41.49 -28.23
C SER A 68 23.64 -40.23 -27.59
N VAL A 69 24.35 -39.55 -26.70
CA VAL A 69 23.84 -38.38 -25.96
C VAL A 69 24.64 -37.11 -26.22
N ALA A 70 25.79 -37.20 -26.90
CA ALA A 70 26.70 -36.09 -27.17
C ALA A 70 26.03 -34.87 -27.84
N THR A 71 24.99 -35.09 -28.65
CA THR A 71 24.24 -34.01 -29.32
C THR A 71 23.00 -33.55 -28.57
N LEU A 72 22.49 -34.37 -27.64
CA LEU A 72 21.29 -34.09 -26.85
C LEU A 72 21.65 -33.34 -25.57
N MET A 73 22.76 -33.70 -24.94
CA MET A 73 23.22 -33.12 -23.68
C MET A 73 23.39 -31.59 -23.74
N PRO A 74 24.00 -30.98 -24.77
CA PRO A 74 24.09 -29.53 -24.86
C PRO A 74 22.73 -28.84 -24.98
N LYS A 75 21.75 -29.47 -25.65
CA LYS A 75 20.40 -28.91 -25.78
C LYS A 75 19.65 -28.93 -24.45
N VAL A 76 19.80 -30.00 -23.68
CA VAL A 76 19.17 -30.09 -22.35
C VAL A 76 19.81 -29.09 -21.39
N ILE A 77 21.13 -28.90 -21.45
CA ILE A 77 21.80 -27.86 -20.66
C ILE A 77 21.23 -26.49 -21.00
N SER A 78 21.10 -26.12 -22.28
CA SER A 78 20.54 -24.82 -22.66
C SER A 78 19.11 -24.60 -22.17
N VAL A 79 18.26 -25.64 -22.19
CA VAL A 79 16.89 -25.53 -21.65
C VAL A 79 16.89 -25.37 -20.13
N LEU A 80 17.79 -26.06 -19.42
CA LEU A 80 17.93 -25.92 -17.97
C LEU A 80 18.48 -24.55 -17.58
N GLU A 81 19.40 -23.98 -18.37
CA GLU A 81 19.90 -22.61 -18.20
C GLU A 81 18.78 -21.58 -18.39
N GLU A 82 17.96 -21.72 -19.44
CA GLU A 82 16.79 -20.85 -19.65
C GLU A 82 15.77 -20.97 -18.51
N LEU A 83 15.60 -22.17 -17.95
CA LEU A 83 14.71 -22.42 -16.83
C LEU A 83 15.23 -21.82 -15.52
N GLU A 84 16.54 -21.88 -15.26
CA GLU A 84 17.18 -21.22 -14.13
C GLU A 84 17.00 -19.69 -14.20
N ASP A 85 17.22 -19.11 -15.39
CA ASP A 85 16.96 -17.70 -15.66
C ASP A 85 15.50 -17.32 -15.39
N PHE A 86 14.56 -18.16 -15.82
CA PHE A 86 13.13 -17.96 -15.59
C PHE A 86 12.79 -18.01 -14.09
N ALA A 87 13.28 -19.02 -13.38
CA ALA A 87 13.07 -19.17 -11.94
C ALA A 87 13.65 -18.00 -11.14
N GLN A 88 14.86 -17.54 -11.49
CA GLN A 88 15.49 -16.40 -10.83
C GLN A 88 14.73 -15.10 -11.07
N ARG A 89 14.24 -14.87 -12.30
CA ARG A 89 13.42 -13.69 -12.64
C ARG A 89 12.10 -13.72 -11.89
N PHE A 90 11.42 -14.86 -11.88
CA PHE A 90 10.17 -15.04 -11.15
C PHE A 90 10.32 -14.69 -9.66
N ASP A 91 11.39 -15.16 -9.03
CA ASP A 91 11.71 -14.83 -7.64
C ASP A 91 11.98 -13.33 -7.43
N SER A 92 12.67 -12.69 -8.37
CA SER A 92 12.95 -11.25 -8.30
C SER A 92 11.69 -10.40 -8.47
N GLU A 93 10.86 -10.71 -9.45
CA GLU A 93 9.59 -10.04 -9.72
C GLU A 93 8.61 -10.24 -8.58
N GLY A 94 8.56 -11.45 -8.00
CA GLY A 94 7.78 -11.74 -6.80
C GLY A 94 8.19 -10.88 -5.61
N ARG A 95 9.50 -10.70 -5.38
CA ARG A 95 10.01 -9.80 -4.33
C ARG A 95 9.64 -8.34 -4.59
N GLU A 96 9.75 -7.88 -5.82
CA GLU A 96 9.37 -6.50 -6.19
C GLU A 96 7.88 -6.24 -6.00
N LEU A 97 7.04 -7.19 -6.40
CA LEU A 97 5.58 -7.14 -6.21
C LEU A 97 5.24 -6.99 -4.71
N VAL A 98 5.82 -7.84 -3.86
CA VAL A 98 5.63 -7.76 -2.40
C VAL A 98 6.12 -6.43 -1.84
N ALA A 99 7.27 -5.93 -2.28
CA ALA A 99 7.81 -4.64 -1.83
C ALA A 99 6.91 -3.47 -2.23
N LEU A 100 6.37 -3.49 -3.45
CA LEU A 100 5.40 -2.50 -3.95
C LEU A 100 4.11 -2.52 -3.14
N GLN A 101 3.55 -3.71 -2.85
CA GLN A 101 2.36 -3.85 -2.02
C GLN A 101 2.56 -3.28 -0.61
N LEU A 102 3.71 -3.58 0.01
CA LEU A 102 4.06 -3.01 1.32
C LEU A 102 4.22 -1.49 1.27
N ALA A 103 4.81 -0.95 0.21
CA ALA A 103 4.95 0.49 0.02
C ALA A 103 3.58 1.17 -0.14
N VAL A 104 2.66 0.58 -0.91
CA VAL A 104 1.28 1.06 -1.07
C VAL A 104 0.57 1.08 0.28
N GLN A 105 0.58 -0.03 1.02
CA GLN A 105 -0.05 -0.10 2.35
C GLN A 105 0.50 0.96 3.30
N ARG A 106 1.82 1.16 3.33
CA ARG A 106 2.45 2.18 4.17
C ARG A 106 1.98 3.58 3.78
N LEU A 107 1.91 3.88 2.48
CA LEU A 107 1.46 5.18 1.99
C LEU A 107 -0.02 5.42 2.29
N GLU A 108 -0.87 4.40 2.18
CA GLU A 108 -2.29 4.49 2.55
C GLU A 108 -2.46 4.80 4.04
N LEU A 109 -1.71 4.13 4.91
CA LEU A 109 -1.70 4.42 6.35
C LEU A 109 -1.23 5.85 6.64
N GLU A 110 -0.15 6.30 6.00
CA GLU A 110 0.38 7.65 6.19
C GLU A 110 -0.61 8.73 5.72
N LYS A 111 -1.38 8.47 4.64
CA LYS A 111 -2.43 9.36 4.17
C LYS A 111 -3.57 9.46 5.19
N LEU A 112 -4.00 8.33 5.76
CA LEU A 112 -5.05 8.29 6.77
C LEU A 112 -4.64 9.05 8.04
N ASP A 113 -3.41 8.86 8.53
CA ASP A 113 -2.91 9.57 9.71
C ASP A 113 -2.87 11.08 9.50
N ARG A 114 -2.44 11.55 8.32
CA ARG A 114 -2.41 12.99 8.02
C ARG A 114 -3.80 13.61 7.99
N VAL A 115 -4.80 12.91 7.46
CA VAL A 115 -6.20 13.37 7.48
C VAL A 115 -6.75 13.38 8.91
N GLN A 116 -6.43 12.36 9.71
CA GLN A 116 -6.83 12.30 11.10
C GLN A 116 -6.22 13.44 11.92
N ASP A 117 -4.93 13.72 11.76
CA ASP A 117 -4.21 14.80 12.43
C ASP A 117 -4.72 16.18 12.06
N GLN A 118 -5.10 16.38 10.79
CA GLN A 118 -5.76 17.61 10.34
C GLN A 118 -7.11 17.78 11.06
N SER A 119 -7.95 16.74 11.09
CA SER A 119 -9.24 16.79 11.79
C SER A 119 -9.07 17.03 13.30
N ARG A 120 -8.02 16.49 13.91
CA ARG A 120 -7.69 16.68 15.33
C ARG A 120 -7.26 18.13 15.58
N SER A 121 -6.40 18.66 14.71
CA SER A 121 -5.91 20.04 14.80
C SER A 121 -7.02 21.07 14.60
N GLU A 122 -7.96 20.81 13.68
CA GLU A 122 -9.15 21.62 13.50
C GLU A 122 -10.05 21.60 14.74
N LYS A 123 -10.34 20.43 15.30
CA LYS A 123 -11.12 20.31 16.55
C LYS A 123 -10.50 21.08 17.71
N VAL A 124 -9.16 21.00 17.87
CA VAL A 124 -8.44 21.77 18.90
C VAL A 124 -8.50 23.27 18.62
N ARG A 125 -8.34 23.71 17.36
CA ARG A 125 -8.48 25.12 16.97
C ARG A 125 -9.89 25.65 17.25
N PHE A 126 -10.92 24.87 16.93
CA PHE A 126 -12.32 25.21 17.23
C PHE A 126 -12.56 25.33 18.74
N LEU A 127 -12.06 24.39 19.54
CA LEU A 127 -12.15 24.46 21.00
C LEU A 127 -11.44 25.71 21.53
N PHE A 128 -10.22 26.00 21.09
CA PHE A 128 -9.49 27.21 21.50
C PHE A 128 -10.23 28.50 21.10
N PHE A 129 -10.83 28.53 19.91
CA PHE A 129 -11.63 29.66 19.44
C PHE A 129 -12.92 29.86 20.27
N LEU A 130 -13.62 28.77 20.61
CA LEU A 130 -14.81 28.81 21.45
C LEU A 130 -14.47 29.24 22.88
N TYR A 131 -13.44 28.64 23.48
CA TYR A 131 -12.98 29.01 24.83
C TYR A 131 -12.47 30.45 24.89
N GLY A 132 -11.72 30.91 23.88
CA GLY A 132 -11.27 32.29 23.79
C GLY A 132 -12.41 33.29 23.62
N SER A 133 -13.38 32.99 22.75
CA SER A 133 -14.60 33.79 22.58
C SER A 133 -15.41 33.86 23.87
N MET A 134 -15.54 32.74 24.59
CA MET A 134 -16.24 32.65 25.86
C MET A 134 -15.52 33.45 26.95
N LEU A 135 -14.20 33.28 27.11
CA LEU A 135 -13.38 34.05 28.06
C LEU A 135 -13.41 35.55 27.77
N LEU A 136 -13.43 35.97 26.50
CA LEU A 136 -13.56 37.38 26.12
C LEU A 136 -14.98 37.93 26.38
N HIS A 137 -15.98 37.06 26.45
CA HIS A 137 -17.37 37.42 26.76
C HIS A 137 -17.63 37.55 28.27
N ILE A 138 -16.92 36.79 29.12
CA ILE A 138 -17.02 36.90 30.59
C ILE A 138 -16.78 38.33 31.12
N PRO A 139 -15.77 39.12 30.71
CA PRO A 139 -15.59 40.50 31.18
C PRO A 139 -16.70 41.45 30.70
N LYS A 140 -17.37 41.16 29.57
CA LYS A 140 -18.54 41.94 29.12
C LYS A 140 -19.78 41.64 29.95
N TYR A 141 -19.99 40.38 30.32
CA TYR A 141 -21.06 39.99 31.24
C TYR A 141 -20.81 40.52 32.66
N CYS A 142 -19.59 40.43 33.16
CA CYS A 142 -19.21 40.98 34.46
C CYS A 142 -19.32 42.51 34.48
N ARG A 143 -18.91 43.21 33.41
CA ARG A 143 -19.10 44.67 33.26
C ARG A 143 -20.58 45.07 33.19
N ALA A 144 -21.44 44.28 32.54
CA ALA A 144 -22.88 44.51 32.50
C ALA A 144 -23.53 44.30 33.89
N VAL A 145 -23.15 43.24 34.60
CA VAL A 145 -23.66 42.92 35.95
C VAL A 145 -23.13 43.91 37.01
N LEU A 146 -21.86 44.33 36.95
CA LEU A 146 -21.33 45.40 37.81
C LEU A 146 -21.98 46.76 37.52
N SER A 147 -22.28 47.07 36.25
CA SER A 147 -22.97 48.33 35.89
C SER A 147 -24.41 48.38 36.40
N SER A 148 -25.13 47.25 36.40
CA SER A 148 -26.47 47.17 37.01
C SER A 148 -26.43 47.31 38.53
N SER A 149 -25.45 46.72 39.20
CA SER A 149 -25.32 46.82 40.67
C SER A 149 -24.87 48.21 41.14
N ALA A 150 -24.08 48.93 40.34
CA ALA A 150 -23.67 50.31 40.62
C ALA A 150 -24.78 51.35 40.42
N ARG A 151 -25.71 51.15 39.48
CA ARG A 151 -26.86 52.05 39.29
C ARG A 151 -27.92 51.90 40.38
N LEU A 152 -28.04 50.73 41.01
CA LEU A 152 -29.03 50.51 42.07
C LEU A 152 -28.62 51.14 43.42
N LYS A 153 -27.31 51.41 43.63
CA LYS A 153 -26.80 52.11 44.83
C LYS A 153 -26.87 53.64 44.78
N ILE A 154 -27.26 54.22 43.65
CA ILE A 154 -27.42 55.68 43.45
C ILE A 154 -28.90 56.11 43.53
N CYS A 155 -29.83 55.17 43.69
CA CYS A 155 -31.29 55.43 43.77
C CYS A 155 -31.91 55.16 45.15
N ILE A 156 -31.13 55.11 46.23
CA ILE A 156 -31.62 55.10 47.63
C ILE A 156 -30.94 56.23 48.38
#